data_AF-X1GQR4-F1
#
_entry.id   AF-X1GQR4-F1
#
_cell.length_a   1.000
_cell.length_b   1.000
_cell.length_c   1.000
_cell.angle_alpha   90.00
_cell.angle_beta   90.00
_cell.angle_gamma   90.00
#
_symmetry.space_group_name_H-M   'P 1'
#
loop_
_entity.id
_entity.type
_entity.pdbx_description
1 polymer ?
#
loop_
_entity_poly.entity_id
_entity_poly.type
_entity_poly.pdbx_seq_one_letter_code
_entity_poly.pdbx_strand_id
1 'polypeptide(L)' 'LKITKKADAFITSMAKFTNRDLADAHPHPFIEFLLYTHPSIGKRINYAQEFKKKIELEKQEE' A
#
# COMPACT_ATOMS: atom_id res chain seq x y z
N LEU A 1 -2.68 -7.62 6.22
CA LEU A 1 -1.45 -7.18 6.92
C LEU A 1 -1.40 -7.63 8.37
N LYS A 2 -2.40 -7.30 9.21
CA LYS A 2 -2.43 -7.70 10.63
C LYS A 2 -2.36 -9.21 10.89
N ILE A 3 -3.05 -10.03 10.08
CA ILE A 3 -3.12 -11.48 10.27
C ILE A 3 -1.87 -12.19 9.73
N THR A 4 -1.50 -11.90 8.47
CA THR A 4 -0.41 -12.63 7.79
C THR A 4 0.98 -12.06 8.05
N LYS A 5 1.10 -10.81 8.54
CA LYS A 5 2.35 -10.04 8.74
C LYS A 5 3.28 -9.95 7.52
N LYS A 6 2.83 -10.36 6.32
CA LYS A 6 3.60 -10.33 5.07
C LYS A 6 3.40 -9.02 4.30
N ALA A 7 4.00 -7.93 4.79
CA ALA A 7 3.89 -6.61 4.15
C ALA A 7 4.58 -6.55 2.78
N ASP A 8 5.76 -7.15 2.63
CA ASP A 8 6.53 -7.13 1.38
C ASP A 8 5.83 -7.84 0.22
N ALA A 9 5.21 -8.98 0.50
CA ALA A 9 4.43 -9.71 -0.49
C ALA A 9 3.25 -8.87 -0.98
N PHE A 10 2.56 -8.18 -0.07
CA PHE A 10 1.45 -7.29 -0.40
C PHE A 10 1.89 -6.10 -1.27
N ILE A 11 2.98 -5.42 -0.90
CA ILE A 11 3.54 -4.30 -1.66
C ILE A 11 3.89 -4.75 -3.09
N THR A 12 4.58 -5.88 -3.21
CA THR A 12 5.02 -6.42 -4.51
C THR A 12 3.83 -6.79 -5.39
N SER A 13 2.79 -7.43 -4.83
CA SER A 13 1.57 -7.76 -5.56
C SER A 13 0.83 -6.51 -6.05
N MET A 14 0.71 -5.48 -5.21
CA MET A 14 0.04 -4.22 -5.58
C MET A 14 0.81 -3.46 -6.65
N ALA A 15 2.14 -3.41 -6.55
CA ALA A 15 2.99 -2.79 -7.57
C ALA A 15 2.87 -3.51 -8.93
N LYS A 16 2.93 -4.86 -8.93
CA LYS A 16 2.74 -5.66 -10.15
C LYS A 16 1.36 -5.48 -10.78
N PHE A 17 0.32 -5.45 -9.96
CA PHE A 17 -1.05 -5.21 -10.41
C PHE A 17 -1.17 -3.85 -11.11
N THR A 18 -0.65 -2.80 -10.49
CA THR A 18 -0.67 -1.43 -11.03
C THR A 18 0.08 -1.34 -12.36
N ASN A 19 1.28 -1.92 -12.41
CA ASN A 19 2.11 -1.91 -13.62
C ASN A 19 1.46 -2.67 -14.78
N ARG A 20 0.78 -3.79 -14.50
CA ARG A 20 0.10 -4.59 -15.52
C ARG A 20 -1.11 -3.87 -16.10
N ASP A 21 -1.89 -3.23 -15.25
CA ASP A 21 -3.12 -2.56 -15.66
C ASP A 21 -2.86 -1.11 -16.13
N LEU A 22 -1.59 -0.66 -16.15
CA LEU A 22 -1.16 0.72 -16.43
C LEU A 22 -1.96 1.76 -15.64
N ALA A 23 -2.40 1.37 -14.44
CA ALA A 23 -3.23 2.22 -13.61
C ALA A 23 -2.40 3.35 -13.00
N ASP A 24 -3.01 4.52 -12.84
CA ASP A 24 -2.37 5.62 -12.12
C ASP A 24 -2.23 5.26 -10.63
N ALA A 25 -0.98 5.14 -10.17
CA ALA A 25 -0.65 4.84 -8.78
C ALA A 25 -0.93 6.02 -7.83
N HIS A 26 -0.84 7.25 -8.35
CA HIS A 26 -0.89 8.50 -7.59
C HIS A 26 -1.84 9.53 -8.25
N PRO A 27 -3.14 9.23 -8.33
CA PRO A 27 -4.12 10.18 -8.84
C PRO A 27 -4.17 11.43 -7.96
N HIS A 28 -4.55 12.55 -8.56
CA HIS A 28 -4.73 13.80 -7.82
C HIS A 28 -5.77 13.61 -6.68
N PRO A 29 -5.55 14.15 -5.46
CA PRO A 29 -6.44 13.91 -4.32
C PRO A 29 -7.93 14.19 -4.57
N PHE A 30 -8.26 15.24 -5.32
CA PHE A 30 -9.65 15.54 -5.70
C PHE A 30 -10.25 14.51 -6.66
N ILE A 31 -9.44 13.98 -7.59
CA ILE A 31 -9.87 12.94 -8.54
C ILE A 31 -10.13 11.64 -7.77
N GLU A 32 -9.24 11.30 -6.82
CA GLU A 32 -9.43 10.14 -5.96
C GLU A 32 -10.72 10.25 -5.14
N PHE A 33 -10.99 11.42 -4.55
CA PHE A 33 -12.20 11.62 -3.75
C PHE A 33 -13.50 11.54 -4.56
N LEU A 34 -13.51 12.04 -5.79
CA LEU A 34 -14.72 12.12 -6.62
C LEU A 34 -14.97 10.86 -7.47
N LEU A 35 -13.91 10.22 -7.98
CA LEU A 35 -14.03 9.17 -9.00
C LEU A 35 -13.60 7.77 -8.53
N TYR A 36 -12.85 7.67 -7.43
CA TYR A 36 -12.37 6.38 -6.97
C TYR A 36 -13.23 5.85 -5.80
N THR A 37 -13.80 4.66 -5.97
CA THR A 37 -14.54 3.94 -4.91
C THR A 37 -13.63 3.50 -3.76
N HIS A 38 -12.32 3.46 -3.99
CA HIS A 38 -11.34 2.94 -3.04
C HIS A 38 -10.07 3.79 -3.04
N PRO A 39 -9.30 3.79 -1.92
CA PRO A 39 -8.04 4.53 -1.87
C PRO A 39 -7.10 4.09 -2.99
N SER A 40 -6.35 5.05 -3.51
CA SER A 40 -5.35 4.86 -4.55
C SER A 40 -4.34 3.78 -4.18
N ILE A 41 -3.79 3.11 -5.18
CA ILE A 41 -2.86 1.99 -4.95
C ILE A 41 -1.60 2.51 -4.24
N GLY A 42 -1.13 3.71 -4.57
CA GLY A 42 -0.04 4.39 -3.85
C GLY A 42 -0.31 4.54 -2.36
N LYS A 43 -1.51 4.99 -1.95
CA LYS A 43 -1.87 5.08 -0.52
C LYS A 43 -1.88 3.72 0.16
N ARG A 44 -2.33 2.66 -0.53
CA ARG A 44 -2.31 1.30 0.01
C ARG A 44 -0.89 0.76 0.20
N ILE A 45 0.02 1.07 -0.73
CA ILE A 45 1.43 0.71 -0.63
C ILE A 45 2.09 1.47 0.52
N ASN A 46 1.85 2.77 0.65
CA ASN A 46 2.37 3.58 1.75
C ASN A 46 1.92 3.04 3.11
N TYR A 47 0.63 2.72 3.26
CA TYR A 47 0.12 2.09 4.47
C TYR A 47 0.83 0.76 4.78
N ALA A 48 1.12 -0.05 3.76
CA ALA A 48 1.85 -1.29 3.93
C ALA A 48 3.32 -1.08 4.33
N GLN A 49 3.97 -0.03 3.82
CA GLN A 49 5.33 0.35 4.21
C GLN A 49 5.39 0.86 5.66
N GLU A 50 4.45 1.71 6.06
CA GLU A 50 4.35 2.15 7.45
C GLU A 50 4.09 0.98 8.40
N PHE A 51 3.23 0.05 8.00
CA PHE A 51 2.97 -1.17 8.77
C PHE A 51 4.22 -2.05 8.88
N LYS A 52 5.01 -2.17 7.81
CA LYS A 52 6.30 -2.88 7.84
C LYS A 52 7.26 -2.22 8.83
N LYS A 53 7.45 -0.90 8.73
CA LYS A 53 8.31 -0.13 9.63
C LYS A 53 7.87 -0.30 11.09
N LYS A 54 6.56 -0.29 11.35
CA LYS A 54 6.03 -0.52 12.69
C LYS A 54 6.38 -1.90 13.23
N ILE A 55 6.22 -2.97 12.43
CA ILE A 55 6.63 -4.32 12.84
C ILE A 55 8.13 -4.40 13.10
N GLU A 56 8.95 -3.73 12.29
CA GLU A 56 10.41 -3.72 12.48
C GLU A 56 10.82 -3.00 13.77
N LEU A 57 10.16 -1.89 14.11
CA LEU A 57 10.38 -1.16 15.36
C LEU A 57 9.95 -2.00 16.58
N GLU A 58 8.77 -2.63 16.53
CA GLU A 58 8.29 -3.53 17.60
C GLU A 58 9.27 -4.69 17.86
N LYS A 59 10.00 -5.14 16.83
CA LYS A 59 11.00 -6.21 16.93
C LYS A 59 12.37 -5.73 17.45
N GLN A 60 12.64 -4.42 17.43
CA GLN A 60 13.88 -3.83 17.96
C GLN A 60 13.76 -3.45 19.45
N GLU A 61 12.53 -3.33 19.96
CA GLU A 61 12.23 -3.03 21.36
C GLU A 61 12.12 -4.29 22.25
N GLU A 62 12.07 -5.49 21.66
CA GLU A 62 12.20 -6.81 22.32
C GLU A 62 13.67 -7.27 22.42
#